data_AF-A0A354CYP7-F1
#
_entry.id   AF-A0A354CYP7-F1
#
_cell.length_a   1.000
_cell.length_b   1.000
_cell.length_c   1.000
_cell.angle_alpha   90.00
_cell.angle_beta   90.00
_cell.angle_gamma   90.00
#
_symmetry.space_group_name_H-M   'P 1'
#
loop_
_entity.id
_entity.type
_entity.pdbx_description
1 polymer ?
#
loop_
_entity_poly.entity_id
_entity_poly.type
_entity_poly.pdbx_seq_one_letter_code
_entity_poly.pdbx_strand_id
1 'polypeptide(L)'
;MAAGMGPLTLKHLLWIVGVGVLVRLAAVACAPEPGGLRRLEPSVIAENLNAGRGFVYEQYGADYRAWKEPLHIVLLATVTRWAGDGALAVWCLQWLFGVVAAVGVAWLAFGVFSNPVTATLAGV
;
A
#
# COMPACT_ATOMS: atom_id res chain seq x y z
N MET A 1 39.84 -4.65 -2.44
CA MET A 1 39.02 -4.69 -1.21
C MET A 1 37.62 -5.12 -1.64
N ALA A 2 37.39 -6.41 -1.79
CA ALA A 2 36.06 -6.94 -2.10
C ALA A 2 35.30 -6.99 -0.78
N ALA A 3 34.31 -6.10 -0.61
CA ALA A 3 33.41 -6.16 0.52
C ALA A 3 32.64 -7.48 0.40
N GLY A 4 33.00 -8.46 1.24
CA GLY A 4 32.31 -9.73 1.35
C GLY A 4 30.88 -9.47 1.77
N MET A 5 29.94 -9.59 0.82
CA MET A 5 28.53 -9.56 1.11
C MET A 5 28.20 -10.92 1.73
N GLY A 6 28.28 -11.02 3.05
CA GLY A 6 27.90 -12.22 3.79
C GLY A 6 26.46 -12.62 3.43
N PRO A 7 26.11 -13.92 3.52
CA PRO A 7 24.82 -14.41 3.07
C PRO A 7 23.70 -13.62 3.75
N LEU A 8 22.78 -13.07 2.96
CA LEU A 8 21.59 -12.38 3.44
C LEU A 8 20.76 -13.36 4.27
N THR A 9 21.00 -13.38 5.58
CA THR A 9 20.32 -14.32 6.47
C THR A 9 18.87 -13.89 6.70
N LEU A 10 18.00 -14.85 7.03
CA LEU A 10 16.58 -14.61 7.37
C LEU A 10 16.41 -13.46 8.39
N LYS A 11 17.35 -13.31 9.32
CA LYS A 11 17.36 -12.23 10.32
C LYS A 11 17.48 -10.83 9.68
N HIS A 12 18.27 -10.68 8.62
CA HIS A 12 18.42 -9.41 7.91
C HIS A 12 17.16 -9.05 7.12
N LEU A 13 16.53 -10.03 6.46
CA LEU A 13 15.26 -9.84 5.76
C LEU A 13 14.14 -9.44 6.73
N LEU A 14 14.02 -10.11 7.87
CA LEU A 14 13.06 -9.76 8.91
C LEU A 14 13.30 -8.36 9.47
N TRP A 15 14.56 -7.95 9.63
CA TRP A 15 14.91 -6.60 10.06
C TRP A 15 14.49 -5.53 9.04
N ILE A 16 14.79 -5.75 7.75
CA ILE A 16 14.41 -4.84 6.67
C ILE A 16 12.89 -4.69 6.58
N VAL A 17 12.16 -5.82 6.63
CA VAL A 17 10.68 -5.81 6.62
C VAL A 17 10.15 -5.11 7.87
N GLY A 18 10.67 -5.44 9.05
CA GLY A 18 10.24 -4.84 10.32
C GLY A 18 10.43 -3.32 10.34
N VAL A 19 11.60 -2.83 9.91
CA VAL A 19 11.86 -1.38 9.80
C VAL A 19 10.96 -0.75 8.74
N GLY A 20 10.78 -1.39 7.59
CA GLY A 20 9.89 -0.90 6.55
C GLY A 20 8.45 -0.72 7.03
N VAL A 21 7.94 -1.68 7.80
CA VAL A 21 6.60 -1.62 8.41
C VAL A 21 6.50 -0.48 9.42
N LEU A 22 7.50 -0.32 10.29
CA LEU A 22 7.52 0.74 11.31
C LEU A 22 7.60 2.15 10.69
N VAL A 23 8.45 2.34 9.70
CA VAL A 23 8.56 3.62 8.96
C VAL A 23 7.23 3.94 8.27
N ARG A 24 6.56 2.93 7.69
CA ARG A 24 5.25 3.11 7.05
C ARG A 24 4.16 3.48 8.06
N LEU A 25 4.16 2.86 9.25
CA LEU A 25 3.24 3.20 10.34
C LEU A 25 3.46 4.63 10.84
N ALA A 26 4.72 5.03 11.03
CA ALA A 26 5.07 6.38 11.43
C ALA A 26 4.63 7.42 10.38
N ALA A 27 4.78 7.11 9.09
CA ALA A 27 4.32 8.00 8.01
C ALA A 27 2.78 8.17 7.98
N VAL A 28 2.02 7.12 8.32
CA VAL A 28 0.55 7.22 8.48
C VAL A 28 0.19 8.04 9.72
N ALA A 29 0.90 7.88 10.83
CA ALA A 29 0.62 8.63 12.06
C ALA A 29 1.01 10.11 11.97
N CYS A 30 2.08 10.43 11.23
CA CYS A 30 2.53 11.80 10.98
C CYS A 30 1.85 12.45 9.77
N ALA A 31 0.94 11.73 9.11
CA ALA A 31 0.12 12.27 8.05
C ALA A 31 -0.62 13.52 8.54
N PRO A 32 -0.54 14.66 7.81
CA PRO A 32 -1.36 15.81 8.15
C PRO A 32 -2.83 15.41 8.16
N GLU A 33 -3.60 15.93 9.12
CA GLU A 33 -5.03 15.66 9.22
C GLU A 33 -5.71 15.92 7.87
N PRO A 34 -6.65 15.06 7.47
CA PRO A 34 -7.30 15.15 6.15
C PRO A 34 -8.13 16.42 5.93
N GLY A 35 -8.21 17.32 6.93
CA GLY A 35 -9.00 18.54 6.90
C GLY A 35 -8.41 19.72 6.12
N GLY A 36 -7.20 19.61 5.55
CA GLY A 36 -6.52 20.79 4.99
C GLY A 36 -6.57 20.97 3.48
N LEU A 37 -6.25 19.94 2.70
CA LEU A 37 -5.89 20.12 1.30
C LEU A 37 -6.28 18.90 0.47
N ARG A 38 -7.34 19.06 -0.34
CA ARG A 38 -7.94 18.08 -1.26
C ARG A 38 -8.52 16.83 -0.57
N ARG A 39 -9.86 16.76 -0.50
CA ARG A 39 -10.56 15.47 -0.49
C ARG A 39 -9.97 14.62 -1.62
N LEU A 40 -9.34 13.51 -1.26
CA LEU A 40 -8.73 12.60 -2.22
C LEU A 40 -9.83 12.07 -3.14
N GLU A 41 -9.69 12.21 -4.44
CA GLU A 41 -10.67 11.73 -5.42
C GLU A 41 -11.14 10.28 -5.12
N PRO A 42 -10.23 9.31 -4.81
CA PRO A 42 -10.65 7.97 -4.42
C PRO A 42 -11.57 7.91 -3.19
N SER A 43 -11.35 8.75 -2.18
CA SER A 43 -12.17 8.75 -0.97
C SER A 43 -13.57 9.28 -1.24
N VAL A 44 -13.69 10.30 -2.10
CA VAL A 44 -14.99 10.84 -2.54
C VAL A 44 -15.77 9.81 -3.34
N ILE A 45 -15.12 9.10 -4.26
CA ILE A 45 -15.77 8.05 -5.04
C ILE A 45 -16.23 6.91 -4.11
N ALA A 46 -15.43 6.53 -3.11
CA ALA A 46 -15.77 5.51 -2.13
C ALA A 46 -16.98 5.91 -1.26
N GLU A 47 -17.05 7.17 -0.81
CA GLU A 47 -18.21 7.71 -0.11
C GLU A 47 -19.46 7.74 -1.00
N ASN A 48 -19.32 8.14 -2.26
CA ASN A 48 -20.40 8.16 -3.25
C ASN A 48 -20.93 6.75 -3.54
N LEU A 49 -20.04 5.76 -3.61
CA LEU A 49 -20.41 4.36 -3.77
C LEU A 49 -21.22 3.85 -2.56
N ASN A 50 -20.77 4.15 -1.34
CA ASN A 50 -21.51 3.83 -0.11
C ASN A 50 -22.86 4.54 -0.01
N ALA A 51 -22.97 5.75 -0.56
CA ALA A 51 -24.21 6.52 -0.64
C ALA A 51 -25.15 6.08 -1.79
N GLY A 52 -24.79 5.07 -2.58
CA GLY A 52 -25.59 4.58 -3.71
C GLY A 52 -25.53 5.46 -4.97
N ARG A 53 -24.66 6.47 -5.00
CA ARG A 53 -24.44 7.34 -6.18
C ARG A 53 -23.55 6.70 -7.25
N GLY A 54 -22.82 5.64 -6.89
CA GLY A 54 -21.93 4.89 -7.79
C GLY A 54 -20.55 5.52 -7.93
N PHE A 55 -19.83 5.18 -9.02
CA PHE A 55 -18.46 5.60 -9.29
C PHE A 55 -18.37 7.01 -9.89
N VAL A 56 -18.89 7.98 -9.17
CA VAL A 56 -18.94 9.40 -9.58
C VAL A 56 -18.15 10.26 -8.61
N TYR A 57 -17.64 11.39 -9.10
CA TYR A 57 -17.07 12.44 -8.28
C TYR A 57 -17.24 13.79 -8.98
N GLU A 58 -17.35 14.86 -8.19
CA GLU A 58 -17.44 16.21 -8.72
C GLU A 58 -16.04 16.84 -8.74
N GLN A 59 -15.64 17.41 -9.88
CA GLN A 59 -14.40 18.16 -10.00
C GLN A 59 -14.67 19.44 -10.78
N TYR A 60 -14.32 20.60 -10.20
CA TYR A 60 -14.53 21.91 -10.84
C TYR A 60 -15.98 22.20 -11.29
N GLY A 61 -16.98 21.69 -10.57
CA GLY A 61 -18.40 21.92 -10.88
C GLY A 61 -18.98 21.01 -11.97
N ALA A 62 -18.24 19.99 -12.40
CA ALA A 62 -18.73 18.97 -13.33
C ALA A 62 -18.65 17.58 -12.69
N ASP A 63 -19.68 16.77 -12.95
CA ASP A 63 -19.73 15.36 -12.55
C ASP A 63 -18.90 14.51 -13.49
N TYR A 64 -17.90 13.83 -12.95
CA TYR A 64 -17.06 12.86 -13.66
C TYR A 64 -17.42 11.44 -13.21
N ARG A 65 -17.46 10.52 -14.18
CA ARG A 65 -17.47 9.08 -13.92
C ARG A 65 -16.05 8.54 -14.04
N ALA A 66 -15.67 7.66 -13.11
CA ALA A 66 -14.44 6.91 -13.25
C ALA A 66 -14.49 6.08 -14.54
N TRP A 67 -13.43 6.16 -15.37
CA TRP A 67 -13.36 5.52 -16.69
C TRP A 67 -13.56 3.98 -16.63
N LYS A 68 -13.18 3.35 -15.51
CA LYS A 68 -13.34 1.91 -15.26
C LYS A 68 -13.48 1.67 -13.77
N GLU A 69 -14.39 0.80 -13.34
CA GLU A 69 -14.63 0.48 -11.93
C GLU A 69 -13.38 -0.19 -11.32
N PRO A 70 -12.61 0.52 -10.47
CA PRO A 70 -11.39 -0.05 -9.94
C PRO A 70 -11.70 -0.94 -8.73
N LEU A 71 -11.15 -2.15 -8.69
CA LEU A 71 -11.26 -3.05 -7.53
C LEU A 71 -10.82 -2.34 -6.22
N HIS A 72 -9.80 -1.49 -6.29
CA HIS A 72 -9.32 -0.74 -5.12
C HIS A 72 -10.35 0.24 -4.56
N ILE A 73 -11.28 0.77 -5.37
CA ILE A 73 -12.35 1.67 -4.90
C ILE A 73 -13.43 0.90 -4.16
N VAL A 74 -13.74 -0.33 -4.59
CA VAL A 74 -14.70 -1.19 -3.86
C VAL A 74 -14.14 -1.59 -2.50
N LEU A 75 -12.85 -1.95 -2.46
CA LEU A 75 -12.13 -2.20 -1.21
C LEU A 75 -12.12 -0.95 -0.33
N LEU A 76 -11.84 0.21 -0.92
CA LEU A 76 -11.85 1.49 -0.21
C LEU A 76 -13.23 1.80 0.36
N ALA A 77 -14.31 1.68 -0.41
CA ALA A 77 -15.68 1.89 0.08
C ALA A 77 -16.02 0.96 1.26
N THR A 78 -15.58 -0.30 1.20
CA THR A 78 -15.76 -1.26 2.29
C THR A 78 -15.05 -0.80 3.57
N VAL A 79 -13.79 -0.38 3.45
CA VAL A 79 -13.00 0.11 4.60
C VAL A 79 -13.55 1.45 5.10
N THR A 80 -13.95 2.37 4.22
CA THR A 80 -14.59 3.64 4.57
C THR A 80 -15.87 3.43 5.37
N ARG A 81 -16.67 2.41 5.03
CA ARG A 81 -17.89 2.06 5.78
C ARG A 81 -17.61 1.63 7.21
N TRP A 82 -16.44 1.02 7.46
CA TRP A 82 -15.99 0.63 8.79
C TRP A 82 -15.27 1.76 9.53
N ALA A 83 -14.42 2.52 8.84
CA ALA A 83 -13.58 3.56 9.41
C ALA A 83 -14.34 4.86 9.70
N GLY A 84 -15.47 5.10 9.02
CA GLY A 84 -16.26 6.34 9.12
C GLY A 84 -15.62 7.56 8.46
N ASP A 85 -14.33 7.48 8.10
CA ASP A 85 -13.57 8.51 7.42
C ASP A 85 -12.89 7.93 6.17
N GLY A 86 -13.22 8.49 5.00
CA GLY A 86 -12.67 8.07 3.72
C GLY A 86 -11.18 8.34 3.57
N ALA A 87 -10.65 9.39 4.22
CA ALA A 87 -9.22 9.63 4.19
C ALA A 87 -8.49 8.57 5.00
N LEU A 88 -8.88 8.34 6.26
CA LEU A 88 -8.31 7.28 7.10
C LEU A 88 -8.32 5.93 6.39
N ALA A 89 -9.42 5.60 5.70
CA ALA A 89 -9.53 4.38 4.91
C ALA A 89 -8.47 4.27 3.81
N VAL A 90 -8.15 5.37 3.10
CA VAL A 90 -7.06 5.40 2.11
C VAL A 90 -5.72 5.09 2.76
N TRP A 91 -5.41 5.74 3.90
CA TRP A 91 -4.16 5.51 4.62
C TRP A 91 -4.03 4.06 5.09
N CYS A 92 -5.10 3.47 5.64
CA CYS A 92 -5.13 2.07 6.06
C CYS A 92 -4.88 1.11 4.89
N LEU A 93 -5.52 1.33 3.74
CA LEU A 93 -5.32 0.50 2.55
C LEU A 93 -3.92 0.64 1.97
N GLN A 94 -3.39 1.87 1.90
CA GLN A 94 -2.04 2.13 1.40
C GLN A 94 -0.97 1.54 2.31
N TRP A 95 -1.25 1.48 3.62
CA TRP A 95 -0.43 0.77 4.58
C TRP A 95 -0.49 -0.74 4.34
N LEU A 96 -1.69 -1.33 4.27
CA LEU A 96 -1.89 -2.76 4.05
C LEU A 96 -1.19 -3.25 2.78
N PHE A 97 -1.39 -2.55 1.65
CA PHE A 97 -0.71 -2.89 0.40
C PHE A 97 0.80 -2.73 0.48
N GLY A 98 1.30 -1.74 1.24
CA GLY A 98 2.72 -1.59 1.51
C GLY A 98 3.31 -2.78 2.26
N VAL A 99 2.61 -3.28 3.29
CA VAL A 99 3.02 -4.46 4.05
C VAL A 99 3.01 -5.71 3.18
N VAL A 100 1.92 -5.94 2.43
CA VAL A 100 1.79 -7.09 1.52
C VAL A 100 2.90 -7.07 0.47
N ALA A 101 3.21 -5.91 -0.11
CA ALA A 101 4.31 -5.77 -1.07
C ALA A 101 5.67 -6.06 -0.41
N ALA A 102 5.94 -5.54 0.78
CA ALA A 102 7.20 -5.77 1.49
C ALA A 102 7.40 -7.27 1.83
N VAL A 103 6.35 -7.93 2.32
CA VAL A 103 6.36 -9.37 2.60
C VAL A 103 6.52 -10.17 1.31
N GLY A 104 5.81 -9.80 0.24
CA GLY A 104 5.92 -10.45 -1.07
C GLY A 104 7.33 -10.35 -1.64
N VAL A 105 7.96 -9.18 -1.59
CA VAL A 105 9.35 -8.99 -2.01
C VAL A 105 10.30 -9.82 -1.15
N ALA A 106 10.12 -9.84 0.17
CA ALA A 106 10.95 -10.65 1.06
C ALA A 106 10.82 -12.15 0.78
N TRP A 107 9.60 -12.62 0.50
CA TRP A 107 9.34 -14.02 0.16
C TRP A 107 9.94 -14.40 -1.19
N LEU A 108 9.79 -13.54 -2.21
CA LEU A 108 10.41 -13.72 -3.52
C LEU A 108 11.94 -13.72 -3.40
N ALA A 109 12.51 -12.80 -2.64
CA ALA A 109 13.95 -12.75 -2.39
C ALA A 109 14.41 -14.06 -1.72
N PHE A 110 13.71 -14.52 -0.69
CA PHE A 110 14.03 -15.80 -0.04
C PHE A 110 13.93 -16.98 -1.03
N GLY A 111 12.87 -17.05 -1.83
CA GLY A 111 12.70 -18.08 -2.87
C GLY A 111 13.81 -18.07 -3.94
N VAL A 112 14.26 -16.90 -4.36
CA VAL A 112 15.35 -16.73 -5.33
C VAL A 112 16.70 -17.11 -4.72
N PHE A 113 16.97 -16.75 -3.47
CA PHE A 113 18.25 -17.07 -2.81
C PHE A 113 18.30 -18.47 -2.18
N SER A 114 17.16 -19.16 -2.04
CA SER A 114 17.10 -20.55 -1.55
C SER A 114 17.16 -21.59 -2.65
N ASN A 115 17.04 -21.20 -3.93
CA ASN A 115 17.18 -22.10 -5.07
C ASN A 115 18.66 -22.21 -5.49
N PRO A 116 19.25 -23.42 -5.50
CA PRO A 116 20.67 -23.63 -5.73
C PRO A 116 21.14 -23.14 -7.11
N VAL A 117 20.26 -23.09 -8.12
CA VAL A 117 20.57 -22.67 -9.49
C VAL A 117 20.70 -21.14 -9.60
N THR A 118 19.88 -20.39 -8.87
CA THR A 118 19.92 -18.92 -8.85
C THR A 118 20.99 -18.39 -7.90
N ALA A 119 21.35 -19.13 -6.84
CA ALA A 119 22.51 -18.81 -6.00
C ALA A 119 23.82 -18.87 -6.80
N THR A 120 24.00 -19.90 -7.63
CA THR A 120 25.19 -20.03 -8.51
C THR A 120 25.24 -18.96 -9.60
N LEU A 121 24.10 -18.56 -10.18
CA LEU A 121 24.04 -17.48 -11.17
C LEU A 121 24.22 -16.08 -10.56
N ALA A 122 23.90 -15.90 -9.29
CA ALA A 122 24.10 -14.65 -8.55
C ALA A 122 25.52 -14.49 -7.97
N GLY A 123 26.38 -15.50 -8.11
CA GLY A 123 27.77 -15.47 -7.64
C GLY A 123 27.93 -15.65 -6.12
N VAL A 124 27.02 -16.38 -5.47
CA VAL A 124 27.11 -16.80 -4.06
C VAL A 124 27.38 -18.29 -3.95
#